data_AF-A0A7S0WHJ3-F1
#
_entry.id   AF-A0A7S0WHJ3-F1
#
_cell.length_a   1.000
_cell.length_b   1.000
_cell.length_c   1.000
_cell.angle_alpha   90.00
_cell.angle_beta   90.00
_cell.angle_gamma   90.00
#
_symmetry.space_group_name_H-M   'P 1'
#
loop_
_entity.id
_entity.type
_entity.pdbx_description
1 polymer ?
#
loop_
_entity_poly.entity_id
_entity_poly.type
_entity_poly.pdbx_seq_one_letter_code
_entity_poly.pdbx_strand_id
1 'polypeptide(L)'
;MARNQEKANGMFNKWTSSKQDAIRGTVSRSRPFHTHQVSDVNTADRWRSDVLREIGQKVMEIQNAGLGEHKLRDLNDEINKLIKEKWFWEKRIIELGGPNYIRSAPKIEDGDGGVVRPLGVD
;
A
#
# COMPACT_ATOMS: atom_id res chain seq x y z
N MET A 1 26.41 19.85 -2.36
CA MET A 1 25.39 19.83 -1.30
C MET A 1 25.13 18.39 -0.85
N ALA A 2 25.91 17.90 0.12
CA ALA A 2 25.83 16.53 0.67
C ALA A 2 25.16 16.47 2.05
N ARG A 3 24.38 17.49 2.43
CA ARG A 3 24.05 17.79 3.84
C ARG A 3 22.74 17.22 4.38
N ASN A 4 21.87 16.64 3.56
CA ASN A 4 20.56 16.15 4.03
C ASN A 4 20.62 14.67 4.46
N GLN A 5 21.32 13.82 3.71
CA GLN A 5 21.45 12.40 4.03
C GLN A 5 22.30 12.15 5.30
N GLU A 6 23.38 12.90 5.51
CA GLU A 6 24.18 12.79 6.75
C GLU A 6 23.41 13.25 7.99
N LYS A 7 22.60 14.30 7.86
CA LYS A 7 21.70 14.73 8.94
C LYS A 7 20.60 13.69 9.20
N ALA A 8 20.00 13.12 8.17
CA ALA A 8 18.99 12.06 8.33
C ALA A 8 19.56 10.78 8.98
N ASN A 9 20.84 10.46 8.74
CA ASN A 9 21.50 9.26 9.26
C ASN A 9 22.11 9.39 10.66
N GLY A 10 22.10 10.59 11.26
CA GLY A 10 22.62 10.81 12.62
C GLY A 10 21.93 9.92 13.66
N MET A 11 22.70 9.35 14.59
CA MET A 11 22.18 8.46 15.65
C MET A 11 21.01 9.07 16.44
N PHE A 12 21.02 10.40 16.61
CA PHE A 12 19.94 11.14 17.28
C PHE A 12 18.62 11.16 16.49
N ASN A 13 18.69 11.30 15.17
CA ASN A 13 17.50 11.25 14.30
C ASN A 13 16.96 9.84 14.17
N LYS A 14 17.83 8.83 14.13
CA LYS A 14 17.44 7.42 14.25
C LYS A 14 16.74 7.13 15.59
N TRP A 15 17.27 7.63 16.71
CA TRP A 15 16.64 7.45 18.03
C TRP A 15 15.29 8.15 18.15
N THR A 16 15.19 9.38 17.63
CA THR A 16 13.93 10.15 17.64
C THR A 16 12.87 9.50 16.75
N SER A 17 13.26 9.00 15.56
CA SER A 17 12.37 8.22 14.69
C SER A 17 11.94 6.94 15.40
N SER A 18 12.86 6.12 15.90
CA SER A 18 12.54 4.88 16.63
C SER A 18 11.64 5.10 17.84
N LYS A 19 11.77 6.24 18.54
CA LYS A 19 10.91 6.58 19.67
C LYS A 19 9.54 7.07 19.22
N GLN A 20 9.45 7.90 18.19
CA GLN A 20 8.16 8.20 17.56
C GLN A 20 7.51 6.93 17.00
N ASP A 21 8.31 5.99 16.51
CA ASP A 21 7.83 4.73 15.96
C ASP A 21 7.32 3.78 17.04
N ALA A 22 7.99 3.74 18.20
CA ALA A 22 7.51 3.04 19.37
C ALA A 22 6.20 3.65 19.91
N ILE A 23 6.07 4.98 19.92
CA ILE A 23 4.87 5.70 20.36
C ILE A 23 3.70 5.50 19.39
N ARG A 24 3.97 5.46 18.08
CA ARG A 24 2.95 5.22 17.04
C ARG A 24 2.68 3.72 16.80
N GLY A 25 3.38 2.81 17.49
CA GLY A 25 3.35 1.39 17.17
C GLY A 25 3.84 1.07 15.75
N THR A 26 4.56 1.99 15.11
CA THR A 26 5.15 1.88 13.77
C THR A 26 6.57 1.28 13.83
N VAL A 27 6.81 0.32 14.74
CA VAL A 27 7.95 -0.60 14.59
C VAL A 27 7.92 -1.10 13.15
N SER A 28 9.07 -1.03 12.46
CA SER A 28 9.34 -1.46 11.08
C SER A 28 8.94 -2.91 10.84
N ARG A 29 7.65 -3.20 10.93
CA ARG A 29 7.08 -4.50 10.62
C ARG A 29 6.97 -4.52 9.12
N SER A 30 7.59 -5.49 8.48
CA SER A 30 7.19 -5.79 7.10
C SER A 30 5.73 -6.18 7.13
N ARG A 31 4.98 -5.76 6.11
CA ARG A 31 3.60 -6.19 5.96
C ARG A 31 3.55 -7.72 5.94
N PRO A 32 2.65 -8.37 6.69
CA PRO A 32 2.52 -9.82 6.66
C PRO A 32 2.19 -10.34 5.26
N PHE A 33 2.71 -11.50 4.89
CA PHE A 33 2.44 -12.11 3.58
C PHE A 33 0.97 -12.55 3.43
N HIS A 34 0.32 -12.95 4.52
CA HIS A 34 -1.11 -13.31 4.54
C HIS A 34 -1.89 -12.36 5.43
N THR A 35 -2.98 -11.79 4.90
CA THR A 35 -3.85 -10.85 5.63
C THR A 35 -4.51 -11.48 6.86
N HIS A 36 -4.79 -12.79 6.82
CA HIS A 36 -5.38 -13.54 7.95
C HIS A 36 -4.52 -13.57 9.21
N GLN A 37 -3.21 -13.29 9.12
CA GLN A 37 -2.33 -13.22 10.30
C GLN A 37 -2.63 -11.99 11.17
N VAL A 38 -3.34 -11.00 10.64
CA VAL A 38 -3.75 -9.80 11.39
C VAL A 38 -5.13 -10.00 11.98
N SER A 39 -5.25 -9.84 13.29
CA SER A 39 -6.50 -9.97 14.04
C SER A 39 -7.10 -8.64 14.50
N ASP A 40 -6.39 -7.53 14.31
CA ASP A 40 -6.82 -6.19 14.71
C ASP A 40 -7.20 -5.34 13.50
N VAL A 41 -8.38 -4.71 13.57
CA VAL A 41 -8.94 -3.88 12.48
C VAL A 41 -8.03 -2.68 12.18
N ASN A 42 -7.52 -2.01 13.22
CA ASN A 42 -6.70 -0.80 13.04
C ASN A 42 -5.37 -1.14 12.34
N THR A 43 -4.78 -2.27 12.70
CA THR A 43 -3.58 -2.79 12.05
C THR A 43 -3.83 -3.15 10.59
N ALA A 44 -4.97 -3.78 10.28
CA ALA A 44 -5.35 -4.09 8.90
C ALA A 44 -5.60 -2.82 8.06
N ASP A 45 -6.26 -1.82 8.63
CA ASP A 45 -6.52 -0.52 7.98
C ASP A 45 -5.23 0.26 7.71
N ARG A 46 -4.27 0.18 8.63
CA ARG A 46 -2.94 0.74 8.43
C ARG A 46 -2.23 0.06 7.26
N TRP A 47 -2.26 -1.27 7.17
CA TRP A 47 -1.64 -1.98 6.04
C TRP A 47 -2.29 -1.61 4.71
N ARG A 48 -3.62 -1.51 4.67
CA ARG A 48 -4.36 -1.01 3.51
C ARG A 48 -3.89 0.39 3.09
N SER A 49 -3.70 1.29 4.07
CA SER A 49 -3.22 2.65 3.81
C SER A 49 -1.78 2.66 3.27
N ASP A 50 -0.92 1.79 3.77
CA ASP A 50 0.44 1.62 3.23
C ASP A 50 0.41 1.11 1.78
N VAL A 51 -0.46 0.13 1.44
CA VAL A 51 -0.65 -0.35 0.05
C VAL A 51 -1.07 0.80 -0.87
N LEU A 52 -2.04 1.61 -0.43
CA LEU A 52 -2.54 2.75 -1.21
C LEU A 52 -1.44 3.79 -1.48
N ARG A 53 -0.57 4.03 -0.50
CA ARG A 53 0.58 4.92 -0.68
C ARG A 53 1.57 4.37 -1.71
N GLU A 54 1.85 3.07 -1.67
CA GLU A 54 2.73 2.42 -2.65
C GLU A 54 2.14 2.46 -4.07
N ILE A 55 0.83 2.23 -4.22
CA ILE A 55 0.14 2.40 -5.51
C ILE A 55 0.31 3.84 -6.00
N GLY A 56 0.05 4.83 -5.14
CA GLY A 56 0.19 6.25 -5.49
C GLY A 56 1.61 6.61 -5.95
N GLN A 57 2.63 6.09 -5.28
CA GLN A 57 4.04 6.28 -5.68
C GLN A 57 4.32 5.70 -7.07
N LYS A 58 3.87 4.48 -7.36
CA LYS A 58 4.05 3.86 -8.67
C LYS A 58 3.28 4.57 -9.78
N VAL A 59 2.08 5.06 -9.48
CA VAL A 59 1.30 5.89 -10.43
C VAL A 59 2.05 7.18 -10.77
N MET A 60 2.70 7.82 -9.78
CA MET A 60 3.56 8.98 -10.04
C MET A 60 4.78 8.63 -10.91
N GLU A 61 5.36 7.43 -10.74
CA GLU A 61 6.44 6.95 -11.61
C GLU A 61 5.97 6.76 -13.07
N ILE A 62 4.75 6.25 -13.28
CA ILE A 62 4.15 6.10 -14.62
C ILE A 62 3.96 7.46 -15.31
N GLN A 63 3.62 8.51 -14.55
CA GLN A 63 3.43 9.86 -15.10
C GLN A 63 4.73 10.51 -15.60
N ASN A 64 5.89 9.91 -15.36
CA ASN A 64 7.17 10.39 -15.88
C ASN A 64 7.30 10.11 -17.39
N ALA A 65 7.26 11.16 -18.22
CA ALA A 65 7.30 11.07 -19.68
C ALA A 65 8.58 10.45 -20.28
N GLY A 66 9.63 10.23 -19.48
CA GLY A 66 10.87 9.57 -19.89
C GLY A 66 10.91 8.06 -19.68
N LEU A 67 9.79 7.44 -19.27
CA LEU A 67 9.75 6.02 -18.94
C LEU A 67 9.68 5.15 -20.20
N GLY A 68 10.58 4.17 -20.33
CA GLY A 68 10.55 3.20 -21.42
C GLY A 68 9.39 2.20 -21.30
N GLU A 69 8.91 1.66 -22.42
CA GLU A 69 7.79 0.72 -22.51
C GLU A 69 7.93 -0.50 -21.57
N HIS A 70 9.13 -1.08 -21.47
CA HIS A 70 9.38 -2.21 -20.57
C HIS A 70 9.11 -1.85 -19.10
N LYS A 71 9.59 -0.67 -18.68
CA LYS A 71 9.42 -0.20 -17.30
C LYS A 71 7.97 0.14 -17.00
N LEU A 72 7.23 0.65 -17.99
CA LEU A 72 5.79 0.88 -17.87
C LEU A 72 5.02 -0.43 -17.63
N ARG A 73 5.36 -1.50 -18.34
CA ARG A 73 4.77 -2.84 -18.13
C ARG A 73 5.07 -3.38 -16.74
N ASP A 74 6.32 -3.30 -16.30
CA ASP A 74 6.71 -3.72 -14.95
C ASP A 74 5.93 -2.96 -13.88
N LEU A 75 5.79 -1.63 -14.02
CA LEU A 75 5.03 -0.80 -13.09
C LEU A 75 3.54 -1.17 -13.09
N ASN A 76 2.95 -1.46 -14.26
CA ASN A 76 1.56 -1.92 -14.35
C ASN A 76 1.37 -3.26 -13.64
N ASP A 77 2.28 -4.22 -13.82
CA ASP A 77 2.22 -5.52 -13.15
C ASP A 77 2.37 -5.38 -11.63
N GLU A 78 3.26 -4.49 -11.19
CA GLU A 78 3.42 -4.17 -9.76
C GLU A 78 2.18 -3.49 -9.18
N ILE A 79 1.57 -2.54 -9.88
CA ILE A 79 0.32 -1.89 -9.47
C ILE A 79 -0.81 -2.92 -9.39
N ASN A 80 -0.93 -3.82 -10.38
CA ASN A 80 -1.94 -4.87 -10.38
C ASN A 80 -1.80 -5.81 -9.16
N LYS A 81 -0.56 -6.16 -8.79
CA LYS A 81 -0.29 -6.94 -7.55
C LYS A 81 -0.72 -6.17 -6.30
N LEU A 82 -0.40 -4.89 -6.20
CA LEU A 82 -0.78 -4.06 -5.05
C LEU A 82 -2.30 -3.85 -4.96
N ILE A 83 -3.00 -3.69 -6.10
CA ILE A 83 -4.47 -3.59 -6.12
C ILE A 83 -5.11 -4.88 -5.61
N LYS A 84 -4.59 -6.04 -6.03
CA LYS A 84 -5.05 -7.34 -5.52
C LYS A 84 -4.79 -7.48 -4.02
N GLU A 85 -3.64 -7.04 -3.57
CA GLU A 85 -3.30 -7.04 -2.14
C GLU A 85 -4.21 -6.12 -1.32
N LYS A 86 -4.48 -4.90 -1.79
CA LYS A 86 -5.44 -3.98 -1.20
C LYS A 86 -6.80 -4.65 -1.01
N TRP A 87 -7.28 -5.37 -2.02
CA TRP A 87 -8.56 -6.07 -1.94
C TRP A 87 -8.58 -7.12 -0.82
N PHE A 88 -7.50 -7.89 -0.65
CA PHE A 88 -7.38 -8.83 0.48
C PHE A 88 -7.38 -8.14 1.84
N TRP A 89 -6.74 -6.97 1.95
CA TRP A 89 -6.80 -6.17 3.18
C TRP A 89 -8.21 -5.65 3.45
N GLU A 90 -8.91 -5.17 2.42
CA GLU A 90 -10.29 -4.71 2.55
C GLU A 90 -11.26 -5.84 2.94
N LYS A 91 -11.09 -7.03 2.36
CA LYS A 91 -11.83 -8.23 2.78
C LYS A 91 -11.54 -8.57 4.24
N ARG A 92 -10.27 -8.53 4.65
CA ARG A 92 -9.88 -8.81 6.03
C ARG A 92 -10.47 -7.81 7.02
N ILE A 93 -10.50 -6.53 6.67
CA ILE A 93 -11.13 -5.49 7.50
C ILE A 93 -12.62 -5.80 7.69
N ILE A 94 -13.32 -6.21 6.63
CA ILE A 94 -14.74 -6.62 6.73
C ILE A 94 -14.90 -7.85 7.63
N GLU A 95 -14.07 -8.88 7.46
CA GLU A 95 -14.09 -10.10 8.30
C GLU A 95 -13.89 -9.81 9.78
N LEU A 96 -13.07 -8.80 10.10
CA LEU A 96 -12.81 -8.34 11.47
C LEU A 96 -13.89 -7.38 12.02
N GLY A 97 -14.96 -7.11 11.25
CA GLY A 97 -16.06 -6.23 11.66
C GLY A 97 -15.82 -4.74 11.40
N GLY A 98 -14.81 -4.40 10.58
CA GLY A 98 -14.49 -3.03 10.19
C GLY A 98 -15.32 -2.50 9.02
N PRO A 99 -15.02 -1.26 8.58
CA PRO A 99 -15.74 -0.59 7.49
C PRO A 99 -15.59 -1.30 6.13
N ASN A 100 -16.65 -1.28 5.32
CA ASN A 100 -16.65 -1.87 3.98
C ASN A 100 -16.16 -0.88 2.93
N TYR A 101 -14.85 -0.87 2.70
CA TYR A 101 -14.23 -0.02 1.70
C TYR A 101 -14.47 -0.45 0.25
N ILE A 102 -14.80 -1.72 0.00
CA ILE A 102 -15.09 -2.23 -1.35
C ILE A 102 -16.37 -1.57 -1.89
N ARG A 103 -17.38 -1.37 -1.03
CA ARG A 103 -18.62 -0.69 -1.40
C ARG A 103 -18.44 0.82 -1.60
N SER A 104 -17.57 1.43 -0.80
CA SER A 104 -17.34 2.88 -0.85
C SER A 104 -16.36 3.31 -1.94
N ALA A 105 -15.59 2.37 -2.50
CA ALA A 105 -14.68 2.66 -3.59
C ALA A 105 -15.47 3.02 -4.86
N PRO A 106 -15.01 4.01 -5.66
CA PRO A 106 -15.53 4.22 -7.00
C PRO A 106 -15.50 2.89 -7.75
N LYS A 107 -16.63 2.50 -8.35
CA LYS A 107 -16.63 1.37 -9.28
C LYS A 107 -15.61 1.70 -10.36
N ILE A 108 -14.49 1.00 -10.35
CA ILE A 108 -13.60 1.00 -11.49
C ILE A 108 -14.33 0.12 -12.49
N GLU A 109 -14.82 0.75 -13.55
CA GLU A 109 -15.48 0.08 -14.65
C GLU A 109 -14.40 -0.28 -15.67
N ASP A 110 -14.34 -1.54 -16.06
CA ASP A 110 -13.55 -1.96 -17.21
C ASP A 110 -14.09 -1.25 -18.47
N GLY A 111 -13.32 -1.25 -19.57
CA GLY A 111 -13.77 -0.66 -20.85
C GLY A 111 -15.10 -1.22 -21.38
N ASP A 112 -15.58 -2.33 -20.80
CA ASP A 112 -16.84 -3.04 -21.10
C ASP A 112 -17.96 -2.79 -20.05
N GLY A 113 -17.77 -1.89 -19.07
CA GLY A 113 -18.77 -1.59 -18.04
C GLY A 113 -18.87 -2.62 -16.91
N GLY A 114 -17.97 -3.60 -16.88
CA GLY A 114 -17.82 -4.58 -15.80
C GLY A 114 -17.13 -3.98 -14.58
N VAL A 115 -17.56 -4.36 -13.37
CA VAL A 115 -16.79 -4.01 -12.16
C VAL A 115 -15.49 -4.79 -12.19
N VAL A 116 -14.34 -4.11 -12.32
CA VAL A 116 -13.04 -4.79 -12.19
C VAL A 116 -12.87 -5.26 -10.76
N ARG A 117 -13.07 -6.56 -10.58
CA ARG A 117 -12.51 -7.31 -9.45
C ARG A 117 -11.10 -7.74 -9.84
N PRO A 118 -10.15 -7.83 -8.89
CA PRO A 118 -8.84 -8.38 -9.20
C PRO A 118 -9.01 -9.77 -9.84
N LEU A 119 -8.23 -10.10 -10.85
CA LEU A 119 -8.33 -11.40 -11.52
C LEU A 119 -8.01 -12.54 -10.54
N GLY A 120 -8.86 -13.57 -10.52
CA GLY A 120 -8.68 -14.79 -9.69
C GLY A 120 -9.00 -14.59 -8.20
N VAL A 121 -10.06 -13.82 -7.89
CA VAL A 121 -10.69 -13.79 -6.57
C VAL A 121 -12.20 -13.99 -6.74
N ASP A 122 -12.63 -15.22 -6.48
CA ASP A 122 -14.04 -15.60 -6.31
C ASP A 122 -14.55 -15.22 -4.92
#